data_AF-C5KAD5-F1
#
_entry.id   AF-C5KAD5-F1
#
_cell.length_a   1.000
_cell.length_b   1.000
_cell.length_c   1.000
_cell.angle_alpha   90.00
_cell.angle_beta   90.00
_cell.angle_gamma   90.00
#
_symmetry.space_group_name_H-M   'P 1'
#
loop_
_entity.id
_entity.type
_entity.pdbx_description
1 polymer ?
#
loop_
_entity_poly.entity_id
_entity_poly.type
_entity_poly.pdbx_seq_one_letter_code
_entity_poly.pdbx_strand_id
1 'polypeptide(L)'
;MAECSTPSTLPGLDKGSVHRYSPLVEIKDQSAPQKWFEGYLADIDVAKKMITVAFQDNIWAPKTVPMSEARLVSSLTNKARTSANDYKPKVGDAVEVRSPATPHAPASWWTGEIVSIRAEEFFYVKHADLHEPIIVERGNLRRPVGPLEDGSSSKGAFSVDREKGMMPAGPTNLADLNSESVKFPKVLGDWVMSDDGRGCLNQVAIKSGLLKATPRVDPKSGPSVTLVGRQRDIHRAKLLLDVHVKHQKEIQGFHDKRQAMLEAMSSRREKLENQESTSFNIDAELVGIMIGKNGAHISRVIKDYGVEVNVADKGTAKDPQTRKVVIYGPTVGAVNKARAELEYLIERYPIPQNCIGWVIGRRFATLHEIADSANLNYAKLEDTSHSPCLVLCGRRQDLDDAKLLLDSHLQYHDVFEDMAKESRQLGDEFYRLSDRPISRRGGKGKGK
;
A
#
# COMPACT_ATOMS: atom_id res chain seq x y z
N MET A 1 45.99 36.56 8.58
CA MET A 1 45.64 35.38 7.77
C MET A 1 44.18 35.06 8.07
N ALA A 2 43.28 35.38 7.16
CA ALA A 2 41.87 35.05 7.25
C ALA A 2 41.48 34.40 5.93
N GLU A 3 41.15 33.11 5.99
CA GLU A 3 40.79 32.28 4.85
C GLU A 3 39.39 32.67 4.35
N CYS A 4 39.31 33.01 3.07
CA CYS A 4 38.08 33.33 2.37
C CYS A 4 37.40 32.02 1.97
N SER A 5 36.27 31.71 2.60
CA SER A 5 35.47 30.51 2.32
C SER A 5 34.81 30.59 0.95
N THR A 6 35.10 29.63 0.09
CA THR A 6 34.39 29.40 -1.18
C THR A 6 33.03 28.75 -0.90
N PRO A 7 31.92 29.16 -1.54
CA PRO A 7 30.66 28.43 -1.46
C PRO A 7 30.69 27.28 -2.47
N SER A 8 31.36 26.19 -2.10
CA SER A 8 31.24 24.90 -2.79
C SER A 8 29.92 24.24 -2.42
N THR A 9 29.15 23.85 -3.45
CA THR A 9 27.93 23.00 -3.42
C THR A 9 26.61 23.76 -3.29
N LEU A 10 26.02 24.12 -4.43
CA LEU A 10 24.57 24.33 -4.53
C LEU A 10 23.89 22.96 -4.34
N PRO A 11 23.08 22.74 -3.29
CA PRO A 11 22.42 21.46 -3.06
C PRO A 11 21.35 21.22 -4.15
N GLY A 12 21.39 20.08 -4.84
CA GLY A 12 20.29 19.61 -5.70
C GLY A 12 20.51 19.63 -7.22
N LEU A 13 21.73 19.87 -7.70
CA LEU A 13 22.08 19.69 -9.12
C LEU A 13 22.46 18.23 -9.40
N ASP A 14 21.47 17.39 -9.72
CA ASP A 14 21.70 16.04 -10.18
C ASP A 14 22.37 16.04 -11.58
N LYS A 15 23.44 15.24 -11.71
CA LYS A 15 24.42 15.25 -12.81
C LYS A 15 23.80 14.99 -14.20
N GLY A 16 22.66 14.30 -14.26
CA GLY A 16 21.92 14.04 -15.50
C GLY A 16 20.76 15.00 -15.79
N SER A 17 20.30 15.77 -14.79
CA SER A 17 19.06 16.56 -14.89
C SER A 17 19.24 17.93 -15.55
N VAL A 18 20.45 18.50 -15.48
CA VAL A 18 20.73 19.86 -15.97
C VAL A 18 20.53 19.96 -17.48
N HIS A 19 20.77 18.90 -18.24
CA HIS A 19 20.70 18.95 -19.70
C HIS A 19 19.29 18.74 -20.27
N ARG A 20 18.41 17.99 -19.58
CA ARG A 20 17.16 17.52 -20.20
C ARG A 20 16.09 18.60 -20.35
N TYR A 21 16.08 19.60 -19.46
CA TYR A 21 15.04 20.63 -19.39
C TYR A 21 15.58 22.06 -19.29
N SER A 22 16.88 22.28 -19.52
CA SER A 22 17.49 23.61 -19.43
C SER A 22 17.62 24.27 -20.80
N PRO A 23 17.21 25.54 -20.93
CA PRO A 23 17.46 26.33 -22.14
C PRO A 23 18.94 26.43 -22.50
N LEU A 24 19.24 26.44 -23.80
CA LEU A 24 20.57 26.73 -24.33
C LEU A 24 20.83 28.24 -24.23
N VAL A 25 21.99 28.60 -23.72
CA VAL A 25 22.43 29.98 -23.53
C VAL A 25 23.87 30.13 -24.01
N GLU A 26 24.21 31.34 -24.39
CA GLU A 26 25.57 31.70 -24.77
C GLU A 26 26.08 32.80 -23.84
N ILE A 27 27.30 32.64 -23.34
CA ILE A 27 27.95 33.65 -22.47
C ILE A 27 29.17 34.25 -23.15
N LYS A 28 29.38 35.55 -22.95
CA LYS A 28 30.48 36.30 -23.56
C LYS A 28 31.82 35.89 -22.94
N ASP A 29 32.86 35.78 -23.77
CA ASP A 29 34.24 35.64 -23.29
C ASP A 29 34.74 36.99 -22.76
N GLN A 30 35.33 36.99 -21.57
CA GLN A 30 35.91 38.18 -20.96
C GLN A 30 37.23 38.59 -21.60
N SER A 31 37.97 37.63 -22.17
CA SER A 31 39.25 37.89 -22.86
C SER A 31 39.06 38.25 -24.33
N ALA A 32 37.94 37.84 -24.94
CA ALA A 32 37.63 38.05 -26.34
C ALA A 32 36.15 38.44 -26.52
N PRO A 33 35.78 39.73 -26.44
CA PRO A 33 34.38 40.15 -26.41
C PRO A 33 33.57 39.82 -27.68
N GLN A 34 34.23 39.42 -28.76
CA GLN A 34 33.60 38.94 -30.00
C GLN A 34 33.25 37.45 -29.97
N LYS A 35 33.55 36.74 -28.87
CA LYS A 35 33.38 35.30 -28.71
C LYS A 35 32.36 34.97 -27.63
N TRP A 36 31.54 33.96 -27.90
CA TRP A 36 30.46 33.50 -27.05
C TRP A 36 30.53 31.99 -26.86
N PHE A 37 30.48 31.50 -25.63
CA PHE A 37 30.53 30.06 -25.31
C PHE A 37 29.14 29.49 -25.07
N GLU A 38 28.85 28.35 -25.69
CA GLU A 38 27.60 27.60 -25.54
C GLU A 38 27.54 26.91 -24.16
N GLY A 39 26.37 26.97 -23.52
CA GLY A 39 26.09 26.27 -22.27
C GLY A 39 24.60 26.16 -21.99
N TYR A 40 24.25 25.57 -20.85
CA TYR A 40 22.88 25.33 -20.42
C TYR A 40 22.55 26.17 -19.19
N LEU A 41 21.39 26.82 -19.20
CA LEU A 41 20.93 27.63 -18.09
C LEU A 41 20.64 26.75 -16.86
N ALA A 42 21.53 26.76 -15.88
CA ALA A 42 21.40 25.98 -14.65
C ALA A 42 20.49 26.69 -13.64
N ASP A 43 20.75 27.97 -13.38
CA ASP A 43 19.93 28.78 -12.46
C ASP A 43 19.85 30.24 -12.91
N ILE A 44 18.86 30.96 -12.40
CA ILE A 44 18.62 32.36 -12.74
C ILE A 44 18.15 33.13 -11.50
N ASP A 45 18.91 34.16 -11.15
CA ASP A 45 18.57 35.11 -10.11
C ASP A 45 18.19 36.44 -10.78
N VAL A 46 16.90 36.57 -11.09
CA VAL A 46 16.34 37.76 -11.74
C VAL A 46 16.54 39.02 -10.89
N ALA A 47 16.47 38.90 -9.56
CA ALA A 47 16.64 40.03 -8.67
C ALA A 47 18.08 40.58 -8.70
N LYS A 48 19.08 39.69 -8.74
CA LYS A 48 20.49 40.07 -8.87
C LYS A 48 20.95 40.29 -10.31
N LYS A 49 20.08 40.03 -11.30
CA LYS A 49 20.40 40.04 -12.74
C LYS A 49 21.59 39.12 -13.07
N MET A 50 21.66 37.97 -12.42
CA MET A 50 22.70 36.97 -12.63
C MET A 50 22.12 35.68 -13.18
N ILE A 51 22.86 34.99 -14.03
CA ILE A 51 22.57 33.62 -14.45
C ILE A 51 23.72 32.70 -14.13
N THR A 52 23.43 31.44 -13.85
CA THR A 52 24.42 30.38 -13.72
C THR A 52 24.30 29.45 -14.91
N VAL A 53 25.40 29.25 -15.60
CA VAL A 53 25.51 28.44 -16.82
C VAL A 53 26.38 27.23 -16.55
N ALA A 54 25.85 26.05 -16.85
CA ALA A 54 26.58 24.78 -16.81
C ALA A 54 27.00 24.37 -18.22
N PHE A 55 28.13 23.67 -18.34
CA PHE A 55 28.69 23.29 -19.63
C PHE A 55 28.51 21.79 -19.87
N GLN A 56 28.42 21.42 -21.15
CA GLN A 56 28.34 20.03 -21.56
C GLN A 56 29.54 19.25 -21.01
N ASP A 57 29.29 18.01 -20.55
CA ASP A 57 30.28 17.09 -19.98
C ASP A 57 31.11 17.68 -18.82
N ASN A 58 30.62 18.77 -18.20
CA ASN A 58 31.36 19.56 -17.22
C ASN A 58 32.75 19.98 -17.70
N ILE A 59 32.93 20.22 -19.01
CA ILE A 59 34.20 20.67 -19.61
C ILE A 59 34.76 21.87 -18.82
N TRP A 60 33.87 22.77 -18.39
CA TRP A 60 34.15 23.80 -17.40
C TRP A 60 33.22 23.67 -16.19
N ALA A 61 33.71 24.14 -15.04
CA ALA A 61 32.87 24.38 -13.87
C ALA A 61 31.76 25.40 -14.19
N PRO A 62 30.57 25.29 -13.55
CA PRO A 62 29.49 26.25 -13.77
C PRO A 62 29.95 27.69 -13.53
N LYS A 63 29.59 28.60 -14.44
CA LYS A 63 29.95 30.02 -14.37
C LYS A 63 28.72 30.86 -14.06
N THR A 64 28.86 31.80 -13.14
CA THR A 64 27.81 32.77 -12.83
C THR A 64 28.19 34.11 -13.43
N VAL A 65 27.37 34.62 -14.35
CA VAL A 65 27.64 35.84 -15.12
C VAL A 65 26.45 36.79 -15.08
N PRO A 66 26.67 38.11 -15.26
CA PRO A 66 25.58 39.06 -15.44
C PRO A 66 24.70 38.68 -16.64
N MET A 67 23.39 38.93 -16.54
CA MET A 67 22.46 38.73 -17.66
C MET A 67 22.84 39.50 -18.92
N SER A 68 23.53 40.63 -18.80
CA SER A 68 24.04 41.42 -19.93
C SER A 68 25.19 40.74 -20.69
N GLU A 69 25.88 39.79 -20.06
CA GLU A 69 26.96 39.01 -20.67
C GLU A 69 26.45 37.66 -21.21
N ALA A 70 25.13 37.48 -21.24
CA ALA A 70 24.52 36.26 -21.72
C ALA A 70 23.42 36.57 -22.75
N ARG A 71 23.20 35.64 -23.66
CA ARG A 71 22.08 35.68 -24.60
C ARG A 71 21.41 34.32 -24.69
N LEU A 72 20.08 34.35 -24.81
CA LEU A 72 19.32 33.14 -25.08
C LEU A 72 19.55 32.73 -26.52
N VAL A 73 19.95 31.48 -26.73
CA VAL A 73 19.93 30.92 -28.06
C VAL A 73 18.49 30.53 -28.31
N SER A 74 17.83 31.20 -29.27
CA SER A 74 16.45 30.86 -29.63
C SER A 74 16.40 29.36 -29.86
N SER A 75 15.61 28.66 -29.03
CA SER A 75 15.50 27.21 -29.10
C SER A 75 15.22 26.88 -30.55
N LEU A 76 16.10 26.05 -31.14
CA LEU A 76 15.97 25.56 -32.49
C LEU A 76 14.75 24.62 -32.53
N THR A 77 13.55 25.18 -32.39
CA THR A 77 12.33 24.56 -32.89
C THR A 77 12.57 24.27 -34.37
N ASN A 78 12.00 23.19 -34.90
CA ASN A 78 12.27 22.76 -36.29
C ASN A 78 12.13 23.86 -37.36
N LYS A 79 11.43 24.97 -37.06
CA LYS A 79 11.32 26.18 -37.90
C LYS A 79 12.58 27.09 -37.93
N ALA A 80 13.52 26.94 -37.00
CA ALA A 80 14.79 27.67 -37.02
C ALA A 80 15.91 26.90 -37.73
N ARG A 81 15.81 25.56 -37.83
CA ARG A 81 16.68 24.78 -38.72
C ARG A 81 16.42 25.10 -40.20
N THR A 82 15.18 25.41 -40.57
CA THR A 82 14.87 25.94 -41.90
C THR A 82 15.49 27.33 -42.12
N SER A 83 15.53 28.19 -41.09
CA SER A 83 16.17 29.52 -41.16
C SER A 83 17.70 29.50 -41.38
N ALA A 84 18.40 28.42 -40.99
CA ALA A 84 19.83 28.31 -41.27
C ALA A 84 20.11 28.07 -42.76
N ASN A 85 19.21 27.37 -43.46
CA ASN A 85 19.25 27.16 -44.91
C ASN A 85 18.66 28.35 -45.69
N ASP A 86 17.77 29.14 -45.08
CA ASP A 86 17.22 30.35 -45.70
C ASP A 86 18.21 31.53 -45.68
N TYR A 87 19.24 31.47 -44.84
CA TYR A 87 20.27 32.51 -44.80
C TYR A 87 21.27 32.35 -45.95
N LYS A 88 21.18 33.25 -46.93
CA LYS A 88 22.13 33.38 -48.03
C LYS A 88 23.06 34.57 -47.76
N PRO A 89 24.19 34.36 -47.07
CA PRO A 89 25.13 35.42 -46.79
C PRO A 89 25.87 35.84 -48.06
N LYS A 90 26.29 37.09 -48.09
CA LYS A 90 27.03 37.72 -49.20
C LYS A 90 28.42 38.11 -48.74
N VAL A 91 29.29 38.37 -49.71
CA VAL A 91 30.61 38.96 -49.43
C VAL A 91 30.41 40.34 -48.78
N GLY A 92 31.10 40.58 -47.68
CA GLY A 92 30.96 41.76 -46.81
C GLY A 92 29.97 41.57 -45.66
N ASP A 93 29.18 40.49 -45.62
CA ASP A 93 28.25 40.26 -44.51
C ASP A 93 29.00 39.85 -43.24
N ALA A 94 28.61 40.44 -42.12
CA ALA A 94 29.01 39.99 -40.79
C ALA A 94 28.29 38.68 -40.45
N VAL A 95 29.06 37.70 -39.96
CA VAL A 95 28.60 36.35 -39.65
C VAL A 95 29.15 35.89 -38.32
N GLU A 96 28.50 34.92 -37.70
CA GLU A 96 29.08 34.18 -36.58
C GLU A 96 29.52 32.79 -37.06
N VAL A 97 30.76 32.43 -36.73
CA VAL A 97 31.39 31.16 -37.08
C VAL A 97 31.50 30.29 -35.85
N ARG A 98 31.14 29.01 -35.99
CA ARG A 98 31.20 28.03 -34.92
C ARG A 98 32.60 27.43 -34.80
N SER A 99 33.14 27.47 -33.58
CA SER A 99 34.24 26.60 -33.16
C SER A 99 33.67 25.41 -32.37
N PRO A 100 33.93 24.16 -32.80
CA PRO A 100 33.44 22.98 -32.09
C PRO A 100 34.03 22.89 -30.68
N ALA A 101 33.34 22.16 -29.81
CA ALA A 101 33.86 21.87 -28.48
C ALA A 101 35.14 21.04 -28.57
N THR A 102 36.05 21.28 -27.63
CA THR A 102 37.27 20.52 -27.42
C THR A 102 37.26 19.92 -26.01
N PRO A 103 38.18 18.99 -25.66
CA PRO A 103 38.29 18.48 -24.30
C PRO A 103 38.53 19.55 -23.21
N HIS A 104 38.94 20.77 -23.60
CA HIS A 104 39.31 21.84 -22.67
C HIS A 104 38.44 23.10 -22.81
N ALA A 105 37.57 23.18 -23.81
CA ALA A 105 36.71 24.33 -24.03
C ALA A 105 35.37 23.93 -24.67
N PRO A 106 34.24 24.49 -24.21
CA PRO A 106 32.95 24.27 -24.84
C PRO A 106 32.92 24.88 -26.26
N ALA A 107 31.91 24.49 -27.04
CA ALA A 107 31.68 25.08 -28.34
C ALA A 107 31.46 26.58 -28.21
N SER A 108 31.87 27.33 -29.22
CA SER A 108 31.76 28.79 -29.21
C SER A 108 31.41 29.35 -30.58
N TRP A 109 30.90 30.57 -30.57
CA TRP A 109 30.64 31.37 -31.75
C TRP A 109 31.48 32.64 -31.68
N TRP A 110 32.10 33.00 -32.79
CA TRP A 110 32.84 34.25 -32.90
C TRP A 110 32.47 34.99 -34.18
N THR A 111 32.50 36.32 -34.13
CA THR A 111 32.10 37.16 -35.27
C THR A 111 33.20 37.21 -36.33
N GLY A 112 32.85 37.14 -37.60
CA GLY A 112 33.77 37.38 -38.71
C GLY A 112 33.07 38.03 -39.89
N GLU A 113 33.84 38.35 -40.93
CA GLU A 113 33.33 38.93 -42.17
C GLU A 113 33.61 38.00 -43.34
N ILE A 114 32.61 37.79 -44.21
CA ILE A 114 32.81 36.98 -45.42
C ILE A 114 33.60 37.78 -46.44
N VAL A 115 34.77 37.28 -46.81
CA VAL A 115 35.65 37.92 -47.82
C VAL A 115 35.56 37.24 -49.18
N SER A 116 35.17 35.96 -49.23
CA SER A 116 34.96 35.23 -50.47
C SER A 116 34.01 34.06 -50.25
N ILE A 117 33.29 33.66 -51.30
CA ILE A 117 32.40 32.51 -51.31
C ILE A 117 32.83 31.64 -52.48
N ARG A 118 33.19 30.38 -52.22
CA ARG A 118 33.53 29.40 -53.27
C ARG A 118 32.55 28.23 -53.15
N ALA A 119 31.75 28.02 -54.19
CA ALA A 119 30.57 27.15 -54.15
C ALA A 119 29.52 27.60 -53.11
N GLU A 120 28.32 27.01 -53.13
CA GLU A 120 27.21 27.45 -52.26
C GLU A 120 27.39 27.04 -50.77
N GLU A 121 28.42 26.24 -50.48
CA GLU A 121 28.63 25.56 -49.19
C GLU A 121 29.91 25.99 -48.44
N PHE A 122 30.87 26.68 -49.08
CA PHE A 122 32.14 27.08 -48.44
C PHE A 122 32.36 28.60 -48.45
N PHE A 123 32.60 29.15 -47.26
CA PHE A 123 32.75 30.58 -46.99
C PHE A 123 34.16 30.88 -46.49
N TYR A 124 34.84 31.83 -47.11
CA TYR A 124 36.10 32.37 -46.58
C TYR A 124 35.77 33.50 -45.62
N VAL A 125 36.06 33.29 -44.34
CA VAL A 125 35.75 34.23 -43.27
C VAL A 125 37.04 34.80 -42.69
N LYS A 126 37.11 36.13 -42.61
CA LYS A 126 38.21 36.86 -41.97
C LYS A 126 37.80 37.31 -40.56
N HIS A 127 38.75 37.24 -39.64
CA HIS A 127 38.65 37.82 -38.29
C HIS A 127 39.85 38.73 -38.02
N ALA A 128 39.71 39.67 -37.09
CA ALA A 128 40.80 40.59 -36.71
C ALA A 128 42.03 39.84 -36.16
N ASP A 129 41.82 38.72 -35.50
CA ASP A 129 42.88 37.92 -34.87
C ASP A 129 43.50 36.87 -35.82
N LEU A 130 43.04 36.78 -37.07
CA LEU A 130 43.52 35.81 -38.05
C LEU A 130 44.39 36.49 -39.11
N HIS A 131 45.61 35.97 -39.31
CA HIS A 131 46.50 36.42 -40.38
C HIS A 131 45.95 36.11 -41.78
N GLU A 132 45.22 35.00 -41.93
CA GLU A 132 44.62 34.58 -43.20
C GLU A 132 43.15 34.18 -43.00
N PRO A 133 42.28 34.36 -44.02
CA PRO A 133 40.90 33.90 -43.97
C PRO A 133 40.81 32.37 -43.85
N ILE A 134 39.87 31.88 -43.04
CA ILE A 134 39.61 30.44 -42.90
C ILE A 134 38.43 30.01 -43.76
N ILE A 135 38.42 28.74 -44.15
CA ILE A 135 37.30 28.12 -44.87
C ILE A 135 36.30 27.56 -43.86
N VAL A 136 35.05 27.98 -43.97
CA VAL A 136 33.95 27.59 -43.07
C VAL A 136 32.85 26.95 -43.90
N GLU A 137 32.41 25.78 -43.49
CA GLU A 137 31.24 25.10 -44.08
C GLU A 137 29.94 25.77 -43.65
N ARG A 138 28.92 25.73 -44.51
CA ARG A 138 27.58 26.27 -44.28
C ARG A 138 27.01 25.95 -42.89
N GLY A 139 27.15 24.71 -42.44
CA GLY A 139 26.61 24.24 -41.15
C GLY A 139 27.23 24.91 -39.91
N ASN A 140 28.39 25.56 -40.06
CA ASN A 140 29.12 26.24 -38.99
C ASN A 140 29.01 27.76 -39.07
N LEU A 141 28.07 28.28 -39.86
CA LEU A 141 27.87 29.71 -40.07
C LEU A 141 26.43 30.11 -39.76
N ARG A 142 26.25 31.23 -39.07
CA ARG A 142 24.91 31.81 -38.81
C ARG A 142 24.91 33.34 -38.89
N ARG A 143 23.71 33.92 -38.90
CA ARG A 143 23.52 35.37 -38.72
C ARG A 143 23.98 35.77 -37.31
N PRO A 144 24.65 36.92 -37.13
CA PRO A 144 25.00 37.42 -35.81
C PRO A 144 23.77 37.54 -34.90
N VAL A 145 23.89 37.06 -33.67
CA VAL A 145 22.79 37.11 -32.68
C VAL A 145 22.94 38.39 -31.85
N GLY A 146 22.28 39.47 -32.26
CA GLY A 146 22.29 40.76 -31.55
C GLY A 146 20.89 41.26 -31.20
N PRO A 147 20.76 42.28 -30.33
CA PRO A 147 19.54 43.07 -30.26
C PRO A 147 19.27 43.59 -31.69
N LEU A 148 18.04 43.44 -32.20
CA LEU A 148 17.66 44.20 -33.39
C LEU A 148 17.79 45.68 -33.02
N GLU A 149 18.80 46.37 -33.54
CA GLU A 149 18.78 47.83 -33.55
C GLU A 149 17.63 48.24 -34.48
N ASP A 150 16.65 48.94 -33.89
CA ASP A 150 15.60 49.62 -34.63
C ASP A 150 16.23 50.58 -35.64
N GLY A 151 16.01 50.34 -36.93
CA GLY A 151 16.21 51.35 -37.97
C GLY A 151 17.13 50.96 -39.11
N SER A 152 16.70 50.04 -39.98
CA SER A 152 16.90 50.19 -41.43
C SER A 152 16.06 49.17 -42.18
N SER A 153 15.11 49.71 -42.93
CA SER A 153 14.24 49.07 -43.92
C SER A 153 14.91 47.97 -44.75
N SER A 154 14.37 46.75 -44.65
CA SER A 154 14.22 45.89 -45.82
C SER A 154 12.74 45.58 -46.01
N LYS A 155 12.12 46.32 -46.94
CA LYS A 155 10.84 45.96 -47.54
C LYS A 155 11.04 44.64 -48.27
N GLY A 156 10.40 43.57 -47.80
CA GLY A 156 10.37 42.28 -48.47
C GLY A 156 9.19 41.47 -47.93
N ALA A 157 8.17 41.34 -48.77
CA ALA A 157 6.86 40.77 -48.44
C ALA A 157 6.93 39.35 -47.86
N PHE A 158 6.16 39.10 -46.80
CA PHE A 158 5.66 37.76 -46.49
C PHE A 158 4.14 37.85 -46.32
N SER A 159 3.44 37.30 -47.31
CA SER A 159 2.01 36.98 -47.27
C SER A 159 1.75 35.96 -46.17
N VAL A 160 0.75 36.26 -45.35
CA VAL A 160 0.36 35.51 -44.15
C VAL A 160 -0.59 34.38 -44.55
N ASP A 161 -0.10 33.14 -44.54
CA ASP A 161 -0.98 31.98 -44.44
C ASP A 161 -1.27 31.67 -42.97
N ARG A 162 -2.55 31.81 -42.67
CA ARG A 162 -3.16 31.79 -41.34
C ARG A 162 -3.55 30.36 -40.98
N GLU A 163 -2.63 29.59 -40.41
CA GLU A 163 -2.98 28.35 -39.70
C GLU A 163 -2.30 28.22 -38.33
N LYS A 164 -3.17 28.16 -37.31
CA LYS A 164 -2.99 27.64 -35.94
C LYS A 164 -1.91 28.31 -35.05
N GLY A 165 -2.33 29.39 -34.38
CA GLY A 165 -2.40 29.38 -32.91
C GLY A 165 -1.10 29.41 -32.08
N MET A 166 0.05 29.80 -32.62
CA MET A 166 1.22 30.17 -31.82
C MET A 166 1.98 31.31 -32.51
N MET A 167 1.84 32.53 -31.99
CA MET A 167 2.63 33.68 -32.47
C MET A 167 4.12 33.41 -32.19
N PRO A 168 5.04 33.63 -33.14
CA PRO A 168 6.46 33.56 -32.85
C PRO A 168 6.79 34.73 -31.93
N ALA A 169 7.08 34.43 -30.67
CA ALA A 169 7.67 35.41 -29.76
C ALA A 169 9.01 35.82 -30.35
N GLY A 170 9.22 37.12 -30.59
CA GLY A 170 10.55 37.66 -30.89
C GLY A 170 11.56 37.28 -29.80
N PRO A 171 12.87 37.34 -30.08
CA PRO A 171 13.92 36.86 -29.19
C PRO A 171 13.70 37.38 -27.77
N THR A 172 13.61 36.47 -26.80
CA THR A 172 13.40 36.84 -25.40
C THR A 172 14.67 37.51 -24.88
N ASN A 173 14.59 38.80 -24.54
CA ASN A 173 15.68 39.49 -23.87
C ASN A 173 15.69 39.08 -22.39
N LEU A 174 16.88 38.73 -21.86
CA LEU A 174 17.05 38.37 -20.46
C LEU A 174 16.65 39.52 -19.51
N ALA A 175 16.75 40.77 -19.97
CA ALA A 175 16.36 41.95 -19.20
C ALA A 175 14.84 42.05 -18.94
N ASP A 176 14.01 41.40 -19.77
CA ASP A 176 12.54 41.45 -19.69
C ASP A 176 11.95 40.32 -18.82
N LEU A 177 12.82 39.56 -18.14
CA LEU A 177 12.40 38.42 -17.33
C LEU A 177 11.95 38.85 -15.94
N ASN A 178 10.87 38.24 -15.48
CA ASN A 178 10.39 38.30 -14.11
C ASN A 178 10.60 36.92 -13.46
N SER A 179 10.62 36.90 -12.13
CA SER A 179 10.65 35.67 -11.33
C SER A 179 9.56 35.72 -10.27
N GLU A 180 8.78 34.65 -10.17
CA GLU A 180 7.76 34.51 -9.13
C GLU A 180 7.80 33.10 -8.52
N SER A 181 7.66 33.02 -7.20
CA SER A 181 7.59 31.75 -6.48
C SER A 181 6.14 31.38 -6.17
N VAL A 182 5.74 30.16 -6.57
CA VAL A 182 4.41 29.60 -6.31
C VAL A 182 4.54 28.53 -5.24
N LYS A 183 3.81 28.66 -4.14
CA LYS A 183 3.79 27.66 -3.07
C LYS A 183 3.08 26.39 -3.54
N PHE A 184 3.65 25.24 -3.19
CA PHE A 184 3.07 23.93 -3.49
C PHE A 184 2.47 23.28 -2.23
N PRO A 185 1.38 22.50 -2.36
CA PRO A 185 0.87 21.71 -1.25
C PRO A 185 1.93 20.75 -0.73
N LYS A 186 2.09 20.67 0.61
CA LYS A 186 3.09 19.80 1.25
C LYS A 186 2.96 18.32 0.83
N VAL A 187 1.73 17.85 0.63
CA VAL A 187 1.44 16.47 0.18
C VAL A 187 2.04 16.14 -1.20
N LEU A 188 2.33 17.15 -2.02
CA LEU A 188 2.97 16.99 -3.33
C LEU A 188 4.47 17.32 -3.29
N GLY A 189 5.06 17.48 -2.11
CA GLY A 189 6.46 17.87 -1.95
C GLY A 189 7.43 16.88 -2.58
N ASP A 190 7.24 15.58 -2.33
CA ASP A 190 8.09 14.54 -2.91
C ASP A 190 7.86 14.41 -4.42
N TRP A 191 6.59 14.50 -4.84
CA TRP A 191 6.23 14.43 -6.26
C TRP A 191 6.80 15.59 -7.08
N VAL A 192 6.71 16.84 -6.61
CA VAL A 192 7.19 18.00 -7.38
C VAL A 192 8.72 17.99 -7.56
N MET A 193 9.44 17.30 -6.67
CA MET A 193 10.89 17.12 -6.74
C MET A 193 11.32 15.92 -7.59
N SER A 194 10.40 14.99 -7.87
CA SER A 194 10.66 13.79 -8.67
C SER A 194 10.84 14.11 -10.16
N ASP A 195 11.32 13.13 -10.93
CA ASP A 195 11.46 13.25 -12.38
C ASP A 195 10.13 13.51 -13.08
N ASP A 196 9.04 12.90 -12.60
CA ASP A 196 7.69 13.11 -13.14
C ASP A 196 7.21 14.54 -12.87
N GLY A 197 7.43 15.05 -11.65
CA GLY A 197 7.13 16.43 -11.30
C GLY A 197 7.91 17.42 -12.16
N ARG A 198 9.22 17.19 -12.33
CA ARG A 198 10.10 18.00 -13.20
C ARG A 198 9.65 17.95 -14.66
N GLY A 199 9.27 16.78 -15.16
CA GLY A 199 8.71 16.61 -16.49
C GLY A 199 7.41 17.41 -16.70
N CYS A 200 6.52 17.38 -15.70
CA CYS A 200 5.30 18.18 -15.70
C CYS A 200 5.60 19.69 -15.72
N LEU A 201 6.51 20.17 -14.85
CA LEU A 201 6.92 21.57 -14.82
C LEU A 201 7.54 22.03 -16.14
N ASN A 202 8.31 21.17 -16.80
CA ASN A 202 8.84 21.46 -18.13
C ASN A 202 7.74 21.57 -19.19
N GLN A 203 6.73 20.70 -19.16
CA GLN A 203 5.57 20.82 -20.05
C GLN A 203 4.79 22.13 -19.80
N VAL A 204 4.63 22.50 -18.54
CA VAL A 204 4.04 23.80 -18.17
C VAL A 204 4.87 24.93 -18.76
N ALA A 205 6.20 24.88 -18.62
CA ALA A 205 7.08 25.91 -19.15
C ALA A 205 6.94 26.05 -20.68
N ILE A 206 6.98 24.94 -21.42
CA ILE A 206 6.82 24.91 -22.87
C ILE A 206 5.45 25.46 -23.31
N LYS A 207 4.36 25.03 -22.66
CA LYS A 207 2.99 25.45 -23.04
C LYS A 207 2.66 26.89 -22.67
N SER A 208 3.31 27.42 -21.64
CA SER A 208 3.13 28.80 -21.17
C SER A 208 4.09 29.78 -21.84
N GLY A 209 5.21 29.31 -22.37
CA GLY A 209 6.29 30.15 -22.90
C GLY A 209 7.29 30.61 -21.83
N LEU A 210 7.28 30.03 -20.63
CA LEU A 210 8.29 30.33 -19.62
C LEU A 210 9.69 29.94 -20.11
N LEU A 211 10.68 30.68 -19.63
CA LEU A 211 12.08 30.30 -19.79
C LEU A 211 12.39 29.06 -18.95
N LYS A 212 11.95 29.04 -17.69
CA LYS A 212 12.21 27.92 -16.78
C LYS A 212 11.19 27.88 -15.64
N ALA A 213 10.86 26.67 -15.19
CA ALA A 213 10.13 26.39 -13.96
C ALA A 213 10.98 25.45 -13.11
N THR A 214 11.38 25.89 -11.91
CA THR A 214 12.33 25.13 -11.07
C THR A 214 11.70 24.81 -9.72
N PRO A 215 11.57 23.53 -9.34
CA PRO A 215 11.10 23.17 -8.02
C PRO A 215 12.17 23.50 -6.97
N ARG A 216 11.71 23.96 -5.81
CA ARG A 216 12.52 24.38 -4.67
C ARG A 216 11.87 23.81 -3.41
N VAL A 217 12.68 23.32 -2.49
CA VAL A 217 12.22 22.95 -1.15
C VAL A 217 12.94 23.81 -0.14
N ASP A 218 12.17 24.53 0.68
CA ASP A 218 12.69 25.30 1.79
C ASP A 218 12.23 24.65 3.11
N PRO A 219 13.14 24.44 4.07
CA PRO A 219 12.79 23.82 5.35
C PRO A 219 11.68 24.54 6.14
N LYS A 220 11.56 25.87 5.99
CA LYS A 220 10.59 26.70 6.72
C LYS A 220 9.31 26.91 5.91
N SER A 221 9.41 27.25 4.63
CA SER A 221 8.25 27.59 3.79
C SER A 221 7.66 26.41 3.01
N GLY A 222 8.32 25.26 2.99
CA GLY A 222 7.86 24.06 2.29
C GLY A 222 8.20 24.06 0.79
N PRO A 223 7.61 23.12 0.02
CA PRO A 223 7.86 23.02 -1.42
C PRO A 223 7.27 24.21 -2.17
N SER A 224 7.99 24.69 -3.18
CA SER A 224 7.57 25.76 -4.07
C SER A 224 8.15 25.57 -5.46
N VAL A 225 7.64 26.31 -6.43
CA VAL A 225 8.18 26.35 -7.79
C VAL A 225 8.47 27.78 -8.17
N THR A 226 9.71 28.06 -8.57
CA THR A 226 10.12 29.36 -9.11
C THR A 226 9.88 29.37 -10.61
N LEU A 227 9.05 30.31 -11.08
CA LEU A 227 8.69 30.52 -12.47
C LEU A 227 9.44 31.73 -13.01
N VAL A 228 10.10 31.56 -14.16
CA VAL A 228 10.92 32.61 -14.76
C VAL A 228 10.55 32.78 -16.22
N GLY A 229 10.16 34.01 -16.59
CA GLY A 229 9.65 34.34 -17.92
C GLY A 229 9.09 35.76 -17.97
N ARG A 230 8.49 36.15 -19.10
CA ARG A 230 7.75 37.41 -19.19
C ARG A 230 6.50 37.34 -18.32
N GLN A 231 6.01 38.49 -17.83
CA GLN A 231 4.86 38.54 -16.93
C GLN A 231 3.61 37.79 -17.45
N ARG A 232 3.32 37.90 -18.75
CA ARG A 232 2.20 37.18 -19.40
C ARG A 232 2.38 35.66 -19.33
N ASP A 233 3.60 35.18 -19.50
CA ASP A 233 3.91 33.75 -19.57
C ASP A 233 3.92 33.14 -18.16
N ILE A 234 4.36 33.90 -17.14
CA ILE A 234 4.18 33.57 -15.72
C ILE A 234 2.71 33.44 -15.35
N HIS A 235 1.86 34.38 -15.79
CA HIS A 235 0.43 34.31 -15.52
C HIS A 235 -0.19 33.03 -16.12
N ARG A 236 0.13 32.71 -17.39
CA ARG A 236 -0.32 31.46 -18.04
C ARG A 236 0.17 30.20 -17.32
N ALA A 237 1.42 30.20 -16.88
CA ALA A 237 2.00 29.07 -16.15
C ALA A 237 1.29 28.81 -14.83
N LYS A 238 0.93 29.86 -14.07
CA LYS A 238 0.16 29.72 -12.82
C LYS A 238 -1.19 29.04 -13.06
N LEU A 239 -1.94 29.46 -14.07
CA LEU A 239 -3.21 28.83 -14.43
C LEU A 239 -3.05 27.33 -14.77
N LEU A 240 -2.01 26.99 -15.53
CA LEU A 240 -1.71 25.59 -15.84
C LEU A 240 -1.30 24.80 -14.60
N LEU A 241 -0.48 25.39 -13.72
CA LEU A 241 -0.07 24.75 -12.47
C LEU A 241 -1.26 24.47 -11.57
N ASP A 242 -2.21 25.38 -11.44
CA ASP A 242 -3.40 25.17 -10.61
C ASP A 242 -4.19 23.92 -11.05
N VAL A 243 -4.33 23.72 -12.36
CA VAL A 243 -4.97 22.53 -12.94
C VAL A 243 -4.16 21.27 -12.64
N HIS A 244 -2.85 21.31 -12.86
CA HIS A 244 -1.96 20.16 -12.62
C HIS A 244 -1.92 19.77 -11.13
N VAL A 245 -1.79 20.75 -10.23
CA VAL A 245 -1.77 20.55 -8.78
C VAL A 245 -3.07 19.92 -8.29
N LYS A 246 -4.21 20.37 -8.81
CA LYS A 246 -5.52 19.80 -8.46
C LYS A 246 -5.60 18.32 -8.83
N HIS A 247 -5.31 17.97 -10.08
CA HIS A 247 -5.37 16.57 -10.53
C HIS A 247 -4.34 15.70 -9.81
N GLN A 248 -3.13 16.21 -9.59
CA GLN A 248 -2.09 15.44 -8.91
C GLN A 248 -2.47 15.14 -7.45
N LYS A 249 -3.12 16.08 -6.77
CA LYS A 249 -3.64 15.87 -5.41
C LYS A 249 -4.72 14.79 -5.38
N GLU A 250 -5.62 14.77 -6.37
CA GLU A 250 -6.65 13.73 -6.49
C GLU A 250 -6.03 12.36 -6.74
N ILE A 251 -5.07 12.27 -7.67
CA ILE A 251 -4.31 11.04 -7.97
C ILE A 251 -3.63 10.50 -6.72
N GLN A 252 -2.91 11.35 -5.97
CA GLN A 252 -2.27 10.95 -4.72
C GLN A 252 -3.31 10.39 -3.72
N GLY A 253 -4.45 11.07 -3.57
CA GLY A 253 -5.52 10.60 -2.70
C GLY A 253 -6.11 9.24 -3.12
N PHE A 254 -6.14 8.93 -4.43
CA PHE A 254 -6.53 7.60 -4.90
C PHE A 254 -5.48 6.54 -4.56
N HIS A 255 -4.19 6.85 -4.71
CA HIS A 255 -3.10 5.95 -4.35
C HIS A 255 -3.11 5.63 -2.85
N ASP A 256 -3.25 6.65 -2.00
CA ASP A 256 -3.28 6.49 -0.54
C ASP A 256 -4.46 5.61 -0.11
N LYS A 257 -5.67 5.86 -0.65
CA LYS A 257 -6.86 5.03 -0.38
C LYS A 257 -6.69 3.59 -0.84
N ARG A 258 -6.15 3.40 -2.04
CA ARG A 258 -5.91 2.07 -2.60
C ARG A 258 -4.91 1.30 -1.74
N GLN A 259 -3.84 1.94 -1.30
CA GLN A 259 -2.83 1.31 -0.45
C GLN A 259 -3.42 0.91 0.91
N ALA A 260 -4.15 1.81 1.57
CA ALA A 260 -4.82 1.50 2.83
C ALA A 260 -5.80 0.33 2.70
N MET A 261 -6.53 0.24 1.57
CA MET A 261 -7.42 -0.88 1.30
C MET A 261 -6.67 -2.19 1.08
N LEU A 262 -5.53 -2.17 0.36
CA LEU A 262 -4.69 -3.34 0.16
C LEU A 262 -4.12 -3.86 1.48
N GLU A 263 -3.64 -2.97 2.35
CA GLU A 263 -3.13 -3.31 3.69
C GLU A 263 -4.24 -3.87 4.59
N ALA A 264 -5.44 -3.30 4.55
CA ALA A 264 -6.58 -3.83 5.28
C ALA A 264 -6.98 -5.24 4.80
N MET A 265 -6.95 -5.46 3.48
CA MET A 265 -7.24 -6.77 2.88
C MET A 265 -6.17 -7.82 3.21
N SER A 266 -4.88 -7.46 3.15
CA SER A 266 -3.79 -8.39 3.50
C SER A 266 -3.83 -8.76 4.98
N SER A 267 -4.04 -7.80 5.88
CA SER A 267 -4.18 -8.07 7.32
C SER A 267 -5.40 -8.95 7.63
N ARG A 268 -6.52 -8.74 6.92
CA ARG A 268 -7.69 -9.61 7.04
C ARG A 268 -7.41 -11.02 6.56
N ARG A 269 -6.69 -11.17 5.44
CA ARG A 269 -6.32 -12.47 4.87
C ARG A 269 -5.37 -13.24 5.78
N GLU A 270 -4.35 -12.59 6.30
CA GLU A 270 -3.40 -13.19 7.24
C GLU A 270 -4.11 -13.71 8.51
N LYS A 271 -5.07 -12.96 9.05
CA LYS A 271 -5.89 -13.41 10.18
C LYS A 271 -6.75 -14.63 9.87
N LEU A 272 -7.14 -14.84 8.62
CA LEU A 272 -7.95 -16.00 8.20
C LEU A 272 -7.06 -17.20 7.87
N GLU A 273 -5.90 -16.99 7.24
CA GLU A 273 -4.94 -18.06 6.91
C GLU A 273 -4.26 -18.63 8.15
N ASN A 274 -4.07 -17.83 9.20
CA ASN A 274 -3.44 -18.26 10.46
C ASN A 274 -4.46 -18.76 11.51
N GLN A 275 -5.74 -18.94 11.16
CA GLN A 275 -6.70 -19.53 12.07
C GLN A 275 -6.71 -21.05 11.94
N GLU A 276 -6.59 -21.71 13.08
CA GLU A 276 -6.80 -23.14 13.19
C GLU A 276 -8.30 -23.44 13.15
N SER A 277 -8.68 -24.59 12.62
CA SER A 277 -10.08 -25.00 12.57
C SER A 277 -10.28 -26.47 12.91
N THR A 278 -11.42 -26.77 13.51
CA THR A 278 -11.88 -28.15 13.75
C THR A 278 -13.37 -28.24 13.46
N SER A 279 -13.85 -29.44 13.14
CA SER A 279 -15.28 -29.65 12.91
C SER A 279 -15.75 -31.00 13.44
N PHE A 280 -17.02 -31.04 13.84
CA PHE A 280 -17.73 -32.23 14.28
C PHE A 280 -19.18 -32.18 13.82
N ASN A 281 -19.85 -33.33 13.90
CA ASN A 281 -21.27 -33.45 13.62
C ASN A 281 -22.01 -33.66 14.95
N ILE A 282 -23.13 -32.96 15.11
CA ILE A 282 -23.99 -33.06 16.28
C ILE A 282 -25.42 -33.38 15.84
N ASP A 283 -26.14 -34.22 16.57
CA ASP A 283 -27.55 -34.47 16.28
C ASP A 283 -28.37 -33.18 16.41
N ALA A 284 -29.34 -33.00 15.51
CA ALA A 284 -30.15 -31.78 15.44
C ALA A 284 -30.90 -31.49 16.76
N GLU A 285 -31.27 -32.53 17.51
CA GLU A 285 -31.90 -32.40 18.83
C GLU A 285 -30.94 -31.88 19.90
N LEU A 286 -29.64 -32.13 19.76
CA LEU A 286 -28.61 -31.69 20.71
C LEU A 286 -28.09 -30.27 20.44
N VAL A 287 -28.38 -29.69 19.27
CA VAL A 287 -27.97 -28.32 18.93
C VAL A 287 -28.50 -27.31 19.96
N GLY A 288 -29.74 -27.49 20.43
CA GLY A 288 -30.33 -26.61 21.45
C GLY A 288 -29.61 -26.70 22.80
N ILE A 289 -29.17 -27.88 23.19
CA ILE A 289 -28.39 -28.13 24.42
C ILE A 289 -27.01 -27.47 24.29
N MET A 290 -26.32 -27.70 23.17
CA MET A 290 -25.01 -27.11 22.87
C MET A 290 -25.05 -25.57 22.90
N ILE A 291 -26.06 -24.94 22.27
CA ILE A 291 -26.23 -23.48 22.24
C ILE A 291 -26.56 -22.94 23.65
N GLY A 292 -27.37 -23.68 24.40
CA GLY A 292 -27.85 -23.31 25.72
C GLY A 292 -28.97 -22.26 25.69
N LYS A 293 -29.57 -22.02 26.85
CA LYS A 293 -30.67 -21.06 27.00
C LYS A 293 -30.24 -19.67 26.51
N ASN A 294 -30.97 -19.11 25.54
CA ASN A 294 -30.66 -17.81 24.89
C ASN A 294 -29.23 -17.71 24.32
N GLY A 295 -28.58 -18.83 23.98
CA GLY A 295 -27.20 -18.82 23.48
C GLY A 295 -26.14 -18.54 24.55
N ALA A 296 -26.48 -18.59 25.84
CA ALA A 296 -25.55 -18.27 26.91
C ALA A 296 -24.34 -19.22 26.96
N HIS A 297 -24.55 -20.51 26.70
CA HIS A 297 -23.49 -21.52 26.76
C HIS A 297 -22.48 -21.32 25.61
N ILE A 298 -22.96 -21.29 24.37
CA ILE A 298 -22.09 -21.07 23.20
C ILE A 298 -21.38 -19.70 23.26
N SER A 299 -22.06 -18.65 23.75
CA SER A 299 -21.45 -17.33 23.91
C SER A 299 -20.32 -17.34 24.95
N ARG A 300 -20.48 -18.10 26.03
CA ARG A 300 -19.43 -18.29 27.04
C ARG A 300 -18.22 -18.98 26.42
N VAL A 301 -18.42 -20.11 25.72
CA VAL A 301 -17.32 -20.86 25.07
C VAL A 301 -16.60 -20.00 24.02
N ILE A 302 -17.33 -19.26 23.19
CA ILE A 302 -16.78 -18.30 22.22
C ILE A 302 -15.85 -17.29 22.90
N LYS A 303 -16.30 -16.72 24.02
CA LYS A 303 -15.55 -15.72 24.77
C LYS A 303 -14.33 -16.31 25.49
N ASP A 304 -14.50 -17.43 26.18
CA ASP A 304 -13.46 -18.04 27.03
C ASP A 304 -12.27 -18.54 26.20
N TYR A 305 -12.53 -19.04 24.98
CA TYR A 305 -11.50 -19.57 24.09
C TYR A 305 -11.11 -18.63 22.94
N GLY A 306 -11.81 -17.49 22.79
CA GLY A 306 -11.56 -16.55 21.69
C GLY A 306 -11.78 -17.19 20.31
N VAL A 307 -12.80 -18.03 20.19
CA VAL A 307 -13.12 -18.81 18.98
C VAL A 307 -14.37 -18.27 18.29
N GLU A 308 -14.53 -18.57 17.00
CA GLU A 308 -15.75 -18.35 16.24
C GLU A 308 -16.40 -19.71 15.92
N VAL A 309 -17.72 -19.84 16.11
CA VAL A 309 -18.44 -21.11 15.93
C VAL A 309 -19.55 -20.93 14.91
N ASN A 310 -19.48 -21.71 13.84
CA ASN A 310 -20.48 -21.74 12.77
C ASN A 310 -21.23 -23.07 12.77
N VAL A 311 -22.56 -23.00 12.88
CA VAL A 311 -23.46 -24.17 12.88
C VAL A 311 -24.24 -24.18 11.56
N ALA A 312 -24.23 -25.30 10.84
CA ALA A 312 -24.93 -25.41 9.57
C ALA A 312 -26.46 -25.42 9.74
N ASP A 313 -27.15 -24.62 8.91
CA ASP A 313 -28.62 -24.51 8.87
C ASP A 313 -29.33 -25.74 8.28
N LYS A 314 -28.58 -26.64 7.63
CA LYS A 314 -29.10 -27.90 7.07
C LYS A 314 -28.27 -29.08 7.52
N GLY A 315 -28.89 -30.26 7.48
CA GLY A 315 -28.23 -31.51 7.78
C GLY A 315 -27.07 -31.81 6.82
N THR A 316 -26.21 -32.76 7.19
CA THR A 316 -25.13 -33.19 6.29
C THR A 316 -25.69 -34.00 5.11
N ALA A 317 -24.98 -34.05 3.99
CA ALA A 317 -25.41 -34.83 2.82
C ALA A 317 -25.51 -36.34 3.12
N LYS A 318 -24.77 -36.83 4.12
CA LYS A 318 -24.80 -38.24 4.56
C LYS A 318 -25.89 -38.51 5.58
N ASP A 319 -26.18 -37.54 6.46
CA ASP A 319 -27.18 -37.69 7.51
C ASP A 319 -27.94 -36.37 7.71
N PRO A 320 -29.21 -36.30 7.24
CA PRO A 320 -30.06 -35.13 7.38
C PRO A 320 -30.37 -34.74 8.83
N GLN A 321 -30.22 -35.65 9.80
CA GLN A 321 -30.50 -35.42 11.21
C GLN A 321 -29.30 -34.82 11.96
N THR A 322 -28.13 -34.72 11.33
CA THR A 322 -26.92 -34.16 11.96
C THR A 322 -26.55 -32.80 11.40
N ARG A 323 -26.11 -31.86 12.25
CA ARG A 323 -25.60 -30.55 11.86
C ARG A 323 -24.09 -30.53 11.96
N LYS A 324 -23.43 -29.98 10.94
CA LYS A 324 -21.98 -29.74 10.96
C LYS A 324 -21.71 -28.46 11.76
N VAL A 325 -20.83 -28.57 12.74
CA VAL A 325 -20.30 -27.44 13.52
C VAL A 325 -18.85 -27.23 13.13
N VAL A 326 -18.48 -26.00 12.80
CA VAL A 326 -17.10 -25.62 12.49
C VAL A 326 -16.65 -24.56 13.48
N ILE A 327 -15.52 -24.81 14.14
CA ILE A 327 -14.91 -23.90 15.12
C ILE A 327 -13.62 -23.37 14.50
N TYR A 328 -13.47 -22.05 14.51
CA TYR A 328 -12.27 -21.33 14.11
C TYR A 328 -11.63 -20.66 15.32
N GLY A 329 -10.30 -20.67 15.42
CA GLY A 329 -9.64 -20.10 16.57
C GLY A 329 -8.16 -19.80 16.37
N PRO A 330 -7.54 -19.11 17.34
CA PRO A 330 -6.15 -18.65 17.22
C PRO A 330 -5.12 -19.77 17.37
N THR A 331 -5.48 -20.90 17.98
CA THR A 331 -4.56 -22.02 18.23
C THR A 331 -5.30 -23.36 18.20
N VAL A 332 -4.57 -24.44 17.88
CA VAL A 332 -5.08 -25.82 17.94
C VAL A 332 -5.63 -26.15 19.34
N GLY A 333 -4.98 -25.65 20.40
CA GLY A 333 -5.43 -25.85 21.78
C GLY A 333 -6.77 -25.19 22.08
N ALA A 334 -6.99 -23.97 21.61
CA ALA A 334 -8.25 -23.24 21.81
C ALA A 334 -9.41 -23.93 21.09
N VAL A 335 -9.22 -24.30 19.82
CA VAL A 335 -10.29 -24.97 19.04
C VAL A 335 -10.64 -26.35 19.59
N ASN A 336 -9.66 -27.11 20.09
CA ASN A 336 -9.90 -28.43 20.69
C ASN A 336 -10.60 -28.35 22.05
N LYS A 337 -10.25 -27.37 22.90
CA LYS A 337 -10.96 -27.15 24.17
C LYS A 337 -12.41 -26.70 23.94
N ALA A 338 -12.62 -25.78 23.01
CA ALA A 338 -13.96 -25.36 22.62
C ALA A 338 -14.78 -26.53 22.04
N ARG A 339 -14.16 -27.38 21.21
CA ARG A 339 -14.80 -28.62 20.72
C ARG A 339 -15.21 -29.54 21.86
N ALA A 340 -14.33 -29.80 22.82
CA ALA A 340 -14.62 -30.68 23.95
C ALA A 340 -15.81 -30.20 24.80
N GLU A 341 -16.04 -28.88 24.91
CA GLU A 341 -17.20 -28.32 25.61
C GLU A 341 -18.50 -28.32 24.79
N LEU A 342 -18.42 -28.29 23.46
CA LEU A 342 -19.58 -28.16 22.57
C LEU A 342 -20.02 -29.50 21.93
N GLU A 343 -19.15 -30.51 21.88
CA GLU A 343 -19.42 -31.80 21.27
C GLU A 343 -20.19 -32.72 22.23
N TYR A 344 -21.51 -32.54 22.25
CA TYR A 344 -22.45 -33.44 22.92
C TYR A 344 -22.73 -34.67 22.07
N LEU A 345 -22.83 -35.81 22.74
CA LEU A 345 -23.11 -37.11 22.13
C LEU A 345 -24.26 -37.78 22.87
N ILE A 346 -24.94 -38.68 22.17
CA ILE A 346 -25.87 -39.65 22.76
C ILE A 346 -25.27 -41.03 22.59
N GLU A 347 -25.17 -41.78 23.69
CA GLU A 347 -24.74 -43.17 23.65
C GLU A 347 -25.73 -44.06 24.38
N ARG A 348 -25.91 -45.27 23.84
CA ARG A 348 -26.74 -46.31 24.43
C ARG A 348 -25.88 -47.28 25.22
N TYR A 349 -26.19 -47.43 26.49
CA TYR A 349 -25.52 -48.35 27.41
C TYR A 349 -26.44 -49.54 27.73
N PRO A 350 -26.17 -50.74 27.20
CA PRO A 350 -26.99 -51.93 27.45
C PRO A 350 -26.99 -52.33 28.93
N ILE A 351 -28.14 -52.71 29.47
CA ILE A 351 -28.26 -53.23 30.84
C ILE A 351 -28.84 -54.64 30.79
N PRO A 352 -28.36 -55.61 31.59
CA PRO A 352 -29.06 -56.88 31.79
C PRO A 352 -30.47 -56.69 32.37
N GLN A 353 -31.46 -57.44 31.89
CA GLN A 353 -32.87 -57.31 32.32
C GLN A 353 -33.05 -57.44 33.84
N ASN A 354 -32.30 -58.33 34.48
CA ASN A 354 -32.32 -58.54 35.93
C ASN A 354 -31.72 -57.38 36.73
N CYS A 355 -30.88 -56.54 36.11
CA CYS A 355 -30.19 -55.43 36.79
C CYS A 355 -30.93 -54.09 36.68
N ILE A 356 -32.03 -54.00 35.92
CA ILE A 356 -32.74 -52.73 35.68
C ILE A 356 -33.12 -52.02 37.00
N GLY A 357 -33.74 -52.76 37.93
CA GLY A 357 -34.17 -52.20 39.22
C GLY A 357 -32.99 -51.74 40.09
N TRP A 358 -31.83 -52.39 39.96
CA TRP A 358 -30.60 -52.07 40.67
C TRP A 358 -29.92 -50.80 40.12
N VAL A 359 -29.83 -50.69 38.80
CA VAL A 359 -29.20 -49.54 38.12
C VAL A 359 -30.05 -48.28 38.26
N ILE A 360 -31.38 -48.42 38.15
CA ILE A 360 -32.28 -47.27 38.26
C ILE A 360 -32.44 -46.82 39.71
N GLY A 361 -32.54 -47.79 40.63
CA GLY A 361 -32.86 -47.53 42.03
C GLY A 361 -34.31 -47.08 42.25
N ARG A 362 -34.70 -46.94 43.53
CA ARG A 362 -36.06 -46.48 43.87
C ARG A 362 -36.27 -45.04 43.43
N ARG A 363 -37.30 -44.80 42.60
CA ARG A 363 -37.62 -43.48 42.02
C ARG A 363 -36.45 -42.86 41.25
N PHE A 364 -35.69 -43.66 40.49
CA PHE A 364 -34.54 -43.22 39.68
C PHE A 364 -33.35 -42.63 40.48
N ALA A 365 -33.34 -42.78 41.81
CA ALA A 365 -32.34 -42.13 42.66
C ALA A 365 -30.90 -42.51 42.29
N THR A 366 -30.64 -43.79 42.06
CA THR A 366 -29.28 -44.27 41.72
C THR A 366 -28.86 -43.82 40.33
N LEU A 367 -29.76 -43.84 39.35
CA LEU A 367 -29.47 -43.34 38.01
C LEU A 367 -29.18 -41.83 38.01
N HIS A 368 -29.91 -41.05 38.79
CA HIS A 368 -29.66 -39.62 38.96
C HIS A 368 -28.32 -39.36 39.65
N GLU A 369 -27.99 -40.12 40.70
CA GLU A 369 -26.70 -39.99 41.39
C GLU A 369 -25.51 -40.28 40.46
N ILE A 370 -25.61 -41.32 39.64
CA ILE A 370 -24.58 -41.64 38.63
C ILE A 370 -24.51 -40.55 37.57
N ALA A 371 -25.66 -40.10 37.06
CA ALA A 371 -25.72 -39.05 36.03
C ALA A 371 -25.13 -37.72 36.53
N ASP A 372 -25.47 -37.31 37.75
CA ASP A 372 -24.94 -36.10 38.38
C ASP A 372 -23.44 -36.23 38.66
N SER A 373 -22.98 -37.39 39.14
CA SER A 373 -21.56 -37.65 39.42
C SER A 373 -20.69 -37.63 38.15
N ALA A 374 -21.23 -38.11 37.03
CA ALA A 374 -20.57 -38.07 35.74
C ALA A 374 -20.84 -36.78 34.96
N ASN A 375 -21.60 -35.84 35.51
CA ASN A 375 -21.98 -34.57 34.87
C ASN A 375 -22.67 -34.78 33.50
N LEU A 376 -23.54 -35.79 33.40
CA LEU A 376 -24.38 -36.01 32.23
C LEU A 376 -25.45 -34.92 32.10
N ASN A 377 -25.80 -34.57 30.87
CA ASN A 377 -26.92 -33.68 30.61
C ASN A 377 -28.26 -34.37 30.91
N TYR A 378 -28.37 -35.65 30.58
CA TYR A 378 -29.42 -36.53 31.08
C TYR A 378 -29.02 -38.00 30.95
N ALA A 379 -29.69 -38.86 31.73
CA ALA A 379 -29.73 -40.30 31.53
C ALA A 379 -31.19 -40.77 31.60
N LYS A 380 -31.63 -41.58 30.64
CA LYS A 380 -33.00 -42.13 30.61
C LYS A 380 -32.98 -43.62 30.32
N LEU A 381 -33.90 -44.37 30.90
CA LEU A 381 -34.14 -45.76 30.52
C LEU A 381 -34.95 -45.80 29.21
N GLU A 382 -34.45 -46.55 28.24
CA GLU A 382 -35.21 -46.98 27.06
C GLU A 382 -35.45 -48.49 27.20
N ASP A 383 -36.65 -48.85 27.64
CA ASP A 383 -37.07 -50.24 27.81
C ASP A 383 -37.69 -50.76 26.51
N THR A 384 -36.86 -51.38 25.69
CA THR A 384 -37.34 -52.30 24.66
C THR A 384 -37.42 -53.69 25.27
N SER A 385 -38.56 -54.37 25.16
CA SER A 385 -38.89 -55.63 25.86
C SER A 385 -37.89 -56.79 25.72
N HIS A 386 -36.86 -56.65 24.88
CA HIS A 386 -35.81 -57.65 24.63
C HIS A 386 -34.37 -57.12 24.77
N SER A 387 -34.15 -55.82 24.97
CA SER A 387 -32.81 -55.22 25.06
C SER A 387 -32.84 -53.86 25.79
N PRO A 388 -33.05 -53.86 27.12
CA PRO A 388 -33.11 -52.62 27.88
C PRO A 388 -31.76 -51.90 27.85
N CYS A 389 -31.77 -50.59 27.69
CA CYS A 389 -30.56 -49.77 27.70
C CYS A 389 -30.80 -48.39 28.33
N LEU A 390 -29.74 -47.75 28.82
CA LEU A 390 -29.76 -46.34 29.14
C LEU A 390 -29.36 -45.53 27.92
N VAL A 391 -30.10 -44.47 27.65
CA VAL A 391 -29.68 -43.42 26.72
C VAL A 391 -29.02 -42.33 27.55
N LEU A 392 -27.71 -42.23 27.42
CA LEU A 392 -26.86 -41.27 28.11
C LEU A 392 -26.57 -40.11 27.16
N CYS A 393 -26.71 -38.88 27.64
CA CYS A 393 -26.34 -37.68 26.89
C CYS A 393 -25.37 -36.84 27.69
N GLY A 394 -24.22 -36.53 27.09
CA GLY A 394 -23.15 -35.77 27.73
C GLY A 394 -22.02 -35.48 26.75
N ARG A 395 -20.95 -34.86 27.24
CA ARG A 395 -19.70 -34.73 26.47
C ARG A 395 -18.97 -36.08 26.49
N ARG A 396 -17.97 -36.25 25.61
CA ARG A 396 -17.22 -37.51 25.51
C ARG A 396 -16.69 -37.99 26.87
N GLN A 397 -16.04 -37.11 27.62
CA GLN A 397 -15.46 -37.45 28.92
C GLN A 397 -16.54 -37.79 29.96
N ASP A 398 -17.64 -37.05 29.98
CA ASP A 398 -18.78 -37.31 30.88
C ASP A 398 -19.40 -38.70 30.62
N LEU A 399 -19.50 -39.11 29.35
CA LEU A 399 -20.02 -40.42 28.97
C LEU A 399 -19.07 -41.55 29.38
N ASP A 400 -17.77 -41.36 29.21
CA ASP A 400 -16.77 -42.35 29.62
C ASP A 400 -16.76 -42.52 31.16
N ASP A 401 -16.88 -41.42 31.91
CA ASP A 401 -17.02 -41.44 33.37
C ASP A 401 -18.32 -42.12 33.81
N ALA A 402 -19.44 -41.84 33.13
CA ALA A 402 -20.72 -42.49 33.41
C ALA A 402 -20.68 -43.99 33.19
N LYS A 403 -20.06 -44.45 32.09
CA LYS A 403 -19.88 -45.89 31.82
C LYS A 403 -19.02 -46.55 32.88
N LEU A 404 -17.92 -45.91 33.30
CA LEU A 404 -17.06 -46.43 34.35
C LEU A 404 -17.84 -46.60 35.67
N LEU A 405 -18.65 -45.61 36.05
CA LEU A 405 -19.51 -45.69 37.23
C LEU A 405 -20.56 -46.79 37.10
N LEU A 406 -21.19 -46.93 35.94
CA LEU A 406 -22.20 -47.97 35.67
C LEU A 406 -21.59 -49.38 35.70
N ASP A 407 -20.44 -49.58 35.04
CA ASP A 407 -19.72 -50.84 35.02
C ASP A 407 -19.32 -51.25 36.44
N SER A 408 -18.82 -50.29 37.23
CA SER A 408 -18.46 -50.52 38.63
C SER A 408 -19.68 -50.86 39.48
N HIS A 409 -20.80 -50.14 39.30
CA HIS A 409 -22.04 -50.37 40.04
C HIS A 409 -22.69 -51.73 39.72
N LEU A 410 -22.59 -52.17 38.46
CA LEU A 410 -23.11 -53.46 38.01
C LEU A 410 -22.33 -54.65 38.59
N GLN A 411 -21.02 -54.52 38.79
CA GLN A 411 -20.19 -55.59 39.38
C GLN A 411 -20.65 -55.98 40.80
N TYR A 412 -21.28 -55.07 41.53
CA TYR A 412 -21.78 -55.34 42.88
C TYR A 412 -23.20 -55.94 42.90
N HIS A 413 -23.88 -56.05 41.75
CA HIS A 413 -25.26 -56.54 41.70
C HIS A 413 -25.44 -57.90 42.39
N ASP A 414 -24.64 -58.89 41.99
CA ASP A 414 -24.79 -60.27 42.46
C ASP A 414 -24.50 -60.39 43.97
N VAL A 415 -23.51 -59.63 44.46
CA VAL A 415 -23.17 -59.56 45.89
C VAL A 415 -24.35 -59.02 46.71
N PHE A 416 -24.97 -57.92 46.27
CA PHE A 416 -26.13 -57.36 46.95
C PHE A 416 -27.37 -58.25 46.83
N GLU A 417 -27.53 -58.96 45.71
CA GLU A 417 -28.62 -59.91 45.52
C GLU A 417 -28.51 -61.08 46.50
N ASP A 418 -27.30 -61.63 46.68
CA ASP A 418 -27.04 -62.72 47.62
C ASP A 418 -27.22 -62.29 49.07
N MET A 419 -26.72 -61.11 49.44
CA MET A 419 -26.99 -60.52 50.76
C MET A 419 -28.49 -60.30 51.01
N ALA A 420 -29.25 -59.88 49.99
CA ALA A 420 -30.69 -59.71 50.10
C ALA A 420 -31.42 -61.06 50.25
N LYS A 421 -30.95 -62.12 49.59
CA LYS A 421 -31.47 -63.49 49.77
C LYS A 421 -31.21 -63.98 51.19
N GLU A 422 -29.97 -63.85 51.68
CA GLU A 422 -29.60 -64.23 53.05
C GLU A 422 -30.42 -63.48 54.11
N SER A 423 -30.58 -62.16 53.94
CA SER A 423 -31.37 -61.34 54.86
C SER A 423 -32.86 -61.76 54.89
N ARG A 424 -33.45 -62.10 53.74
CA ARG A 424 -34.81 -62.64 53.67
C ARG A 424 -34.92 -63.98 54.37
N GLN A 425 -33.96 -64.89 54.14
CA GLN A 425 -33.94 -66.21 54.78
C GLN A 425 -33.86 -66.08 56.32
N LEU A 426 -32.98 -65.21 56.82
CA LEU A 426 -32.87 -64.92 58.25
C LEU A 426 -34.15 -64.32 58.83
N GLY A 427 -34.79 -63.40 58.10
CA GLY A 427 -36.07 -62.80 58.50
C GLY A 427 -37.19 -63.83 58.59
N ASP A 428 -37.29 -64.72 57.60
CA ASP A 428 -38.27 -65.80 57.57
C ASP A 428 -38.03 -66.81 58.70
N GLU A 429 -36.77 -67.16 58.99
CA GLU A 429 -36.42 -68.05 60.10
C GLU A 429 -36.74 -67.42 61.47
N PHE A 430 -36.45 -66.13 61.65
CA PHE A 430 -36.83 -65.38 62.84
C PHE A 430 -38.35 -65.36 63.06
N TYR A 431 -39.12 -65.16 61.98
CA TYR A 431 -40.59 -65.21 62.04
C TYR A 431 -41.08 -66.61 62.44
N ARG A 432 -40.53 -67.66 61.84
CA ARG A 432 -40.90 -69.05 62.19
C ARG A 432 -40.56 -69.44 63.62
N LEU A 433 -39.48 -68.90 64.20
CA LEU A 433 -39.12 -69.14 65.60
C LEU A 433 -40.00 -68.36 66.58
N SER A 434 -40.49 -67.18 66.19
CA SER A 434 -41.36 -66.34 67.02
C SER A 434 -42.84 -66.78 67.01
N ASP A 435 -43.27 -67.57 66.04
CA ASP A 435 -44.66 -68.07 65.90
C ASP A 435 -44.91 -69.44 66.59
N ARG A 436 -44.02 -69.87 67.52
CA ARG A 436 -44.29 -71.07 68.33
C ARG A 436 -45.33 -70.75 69.43
N PRO A 437 -46.50 -71.41 69.47
CA PRO A 437 -47.48 -71.18 70.53
C PRO A 437 -46.91 -71.65 71.88
N ILE A 438 -46.92 -70.77 72.88
CA ILE A 438 -46.69 -71.13 74.28
C ILE A 438 -47.71 -72.21 74.65
N SER A 439 -47.26 -73.47 74.75
CA SER A 439 -48.11 -74.55 75.21
C SER A 439 -48.45 -74.31 76.68
N ARG A 440 -49.63 -73.74 76.95
CA ARG A 440 -50.29 -73.89 78.24
C ARG A 440 -50.70 -75.36 78.37
N ARG A 441 -49.91 -76.15 79.10
CA ARG A 441 -50.34 -77.45 79.65
C ARG A 441 -50.28 -77.38 81.17
N GLY A 442 -51.46 -77.52 81.77
CA GLY A 442 -51.77 -77.11 83.14
C GLY A 442 -51.40 -78.10 84.24
N GLY A 443 -51.82 -77.74 85.46
CA GLY A 443 -51.85 -78.68 86.59
C GLY A 443 -51.89 -78.05 87.98
N LYS A 444 -53.06 -78.17 88.62
CA LYS A 444 -53.31 -78.31 90.07
C LYS A 444 -53.16 -77.08 90.99
N GLY A 445 -54.31 -76.54 91.39
CA GLY A 445 -54.54 -75.97 92.72
C GLY A 445 -55.49 -76.87 93.51
N LYS A 446 -55.00 -77.46 94.61
CA LYS A 446 -55.79 -78.00 95.73
C LYS A 446 -56.11 -76.83 96.68
N GLY A 447 -57.29 -76.81 97.31
CA GLY A 447 -57.48 -75.98 98.51
C GLY A 447 -58.92 -75.82 98.99
N LYS A 448 -59.31 -76.75 99.88
CA LYS A 448 -60.37 -76.72 100.91
C LYS A 448 -61.83 -76.52 100.52
#